data_AF-A0A547NQT7-F1
#
_entry.id   AF-A0A547NQT7-F1
#
_cell.length_a   1.000
_cell.length_b   1.000
_cell.length_c   1.000
_cell.angle_alpha   90.00
_cell.angle_beta   90.00
_cell.angle_gamma   90.00
#
_symmetry.space_group_name_H-M   'P 1'
#
loop_
_entity.id
_entity.type
_entity.pdbx_description
1 polymer ?
#
loop_
_entity_poly.entity_id
_entity_poly.type
_entity_poly.pdbx_seq_one_letter_code
_entity_poly.pdbx_strand_id
1 'polypeptide(L)'
;MNDRMFQNAVFVKSGNNFVQEIACLEDALEFLYEWPKDRRGPIHQTALRACQRAFDSDYPLSAARDAFSGFAKAARILEEMPMTMPWMTGKGRQGGGVTA
;
A
#
# COMPACT_ATOMS: atom_id res chain seq x y z
N MET A 1 -20.53 -5.18 -6.48
CA MET A 1 -19.83 -3.96 -6.06
C MET A 1 -18.51 -4.37 -5.40
N ASN A 2 -17.62 -5.01 -6.17
CA ASN A 2 -16.21 -5.24 -5.79
C ASN A 2 -15.28 -4.80 -6.94
N ASP A 3 -15.85 -4.19 -7.97
CA ASP A 3 -15.23 -3.88 -9.25
C ASP A 3 -14.22 -2.73 -9.16
N ARG A 4 -13.95 -2.23 -7.94
CA ARG A 4 -13.04 -1.13 -7.61
C ARG A 4 -12.00 -1.49 -6.56
N MET A 5 -12.01 -2.74 -6.08
CA MET A 5 -11.03 -3.25 -5.13
C MET A 5 -9.76 -3.67 -5.85
N PHE A 6 -8.62 -3.33 -5.29
CA PHE A 6 -7.35 -3.84 -5.76
C PHE A 6 -7.22 -5.31 -5.39
N GLN A 7 -6.63 -6.11 -6.29
CA GLN A 7 -6.32 -7.51 -6.00
C GLN A 7 -5.36 -7.67 -4.82
N ASN A 8 -4.53 -6.65 -4.56
CA ASN A 8 -3.62 -6.61 -3.44
C ASN A 8 -3.49 -5.16 -2.96
N ALA A 9 -3.80 -4.93 -1.68
CA ALA A 9 -3.78 -3.61 -1.08
C ALA A 9 -2.37 -2.98 -1.12
N VAL A 10 -2.32 -1.66 -1.07
CA VAL A 10 -1.08 -0.89 -0.97
C VAL A 10 -1.03 -0.26 0.41
N PHE A 11 0.02 -0.56 1.17
CA PHE A 11 0.21 0.01 2.51
C PHE A 11 1.08 1.25 2.42
N VAL A 12 0.57 2.37 2.94
CA VAL A 12 1.27 3.66 2.93
C VAL A 12 1.42 4.20 4.34
N LYS A 13 2.59 4.74 4.65
CA LYS A 13 2.84 5.44 5.90
C LYS A 13 2.20 6.81 5.85
N SER A 14 1.14 6.99 6.64
CA SER A 14 0.55 8.29 6.92
C SER A 14 1.21 8.90 8.17
N GLY A 15 1.02 10.19 8.42
CA GLY A 15 1.63 10.92 9.54
C GLY A 15 1.48 10.19 10.88
N ASN A 16 2.39 10.43 11.83
CA ASN A 16 2.40 9.83 13.17
C ASN A 16 2.58 8.29 13.24
N ASN A 17 3.37 7.70 12.33
CA ASN A 17 3.68 6.27 12.32
C ASN A 17 2.47 5.33 12.07
N PHE A 18 1.38 5.85 11.52
CA PHE A 18 0.25 5.02 11.11
C PHE A 18 0.45 4.47 9.71
N VAL A 19 0.13 3.19 9.53
CA VAL A 19 0.06 2.54 8.21
C VAL A 19 -1.39 2.56 7.77
N GLN A 20 -1.66 3.16 6.63
CA GLN A 20 -2.97 3.15 5.99
C GLN A 20 -2.99 2.07 4.91
N GLU A 21 -4.01 1.23 4.96
CA GLU A 21 -4.29 0.24 3.91
C GLU A 21 -5.13 0.89 2.81
N ILE A 22 -4.63 0.84 1.59
CA ILE A 22 -5.34 1.31 0.40
C ILE A 22 -5.83 0.08 -0.36
N ALA A 23 -7.09 -0.29 -0.12
CA ALA A 23 -7.69 -1.50 -0.68
C ALA A 23 -8.47 -1.23 -1.97
N CYS A 24 -8.89 0.02 -2.21
CA CYS A 24 -9.71 0.39 -3.35
C CYS A 24 -9.24 1.67 -4.05
N LEU A 25 -9.83 1.96 -5.23
CA LEU A 25 -9.66 3.24 -5.92
C LEU A 25 -10.11 4.44 -5.09
N GLU A 26 -11.19 4.30 -4.33
CA GLU A 26 -11.76 5.37 -3.51
C GLU A 26 -10.75 5.80 -2.44
N ASP A 27 -10.19 4.83 -1.69
CA ASP A 27 -9.11 5.06 -0.72
C ASP A 27 -7.89 5.73 -1.37
N ALA A 28 -7.50 5.27 -2.57
CA ALA A 28 -6.34 5.82 -3.27
C ALA A 28 -6.58 7.27 -3.70
N LEU A 29 -7.77 7.60 -4.18
CA LEU A 29 -8.15 8.95 -4.59
C LEU A 29 -8.21 9.89 -3.38
N GLU A 30 -8.85 9.46 -2.30
CA GLU A 30 -8.91 10.23 -1.05
C GLU A 30 -7.49 10.56 -0.56
N PHE A 31 -6.62 9.56 -0.48
CA PHE A 31 -5.21 9.74 -0.10
C PHE A 31 -4.49 10.76 -0.99
N LEU A 32 -4.68 10.68 -2.30
CA LEU A 32 -4.06 11.61 -3.25
C LEU A 32 -4.64 13.02 -3.14
N TYR A 33 -5.91 13.19 -2.81
CA TYR A 33 -6.53 14.51 -2.62
C TYR A 33 -6.08 15.19 -1.33
N GLU A 34 -5.85 14.42 -0.26
CA GLU A 34 -5.32 14.93 1.01
C GLU A 34 -3.80 15.16 1.00
N TRP A 35 -3.09 14.62 0.00
CA TRP A 35 -1.63 14.75 -0.08
C TRP A 35 -1.16 16.21 -0.04
N PRO A 36 -0.14 16.57 0.77
CA PRO A 36 0.29 17.97 0.95
C PRO A 36 0.64 18.64 -0.38
N LYS A 37 0.08 19.84 -0.61
CA LYS A 37 0.24 20.57 -1.89
C LYS A 37 1.71 20.80 -2.25
N ASP A 38 2.55 21.10 -1.25
CA ASP A 38 3.99 21.34 -1.42
C ASP A 38 4.76 20.08 -1.83
N ARG A 39 4.19 18.90 -1.64
CA ARG A 39 4.77 17.60 -1.99
C ARG A 39 4.11 16.97 -3.22
N ARG A 40 3.23 17.69 -3.93
CA ARG A 40 2.60 17.23 -5.17
C ARG A 40 3.54 17.43 -6.35
N GLY A 41 4.30 16.39 -6.66
CA GLY A 41 5.15 16.34 -7.86
C GLY A 41 4.45 15.77 -9.09
N PRO A 42 5.15 15.68 -10.24
CA PRO A 42 4.61 15.06 -11.45
C PRO A 42 4.10 13.63 -11.24
N ILE A 43 4.77 12.86 -10.37
CA ILE A 43 4.38 11.48 -10.07
C ILE A 43 3.04 11.38 -9.31
N HIS A 44 2.73 12.36 -8.46
CA HIS A 44 1.43 12.46 -7.80
C HIS A 44 0.32 12.70 -8.83
N GLN A 45 0.53 13.60 -9.79
CA GLN A 45 -0.44 13.87 -10.85
C GLN A 45 -0.68 12.65 -11.74
N THR A 46 0.37 11.90 -12.06
CA THR A 46 0.25 10.65 -12.83
C THR A 46 -0.60 9.61 -12.09
N ALA A 47 -0.33 9.40 -10.80
CA ALA A 47 -1.12 8.48 -9.97
C ALA A 47 -2.59 8.93 -9.88
N LEU A 48 -2.83 10.22 -9.67
CA LEU A 48 -4.18 10.78 -9.59
C LEU A 48 -4.97 10.57 -10.88
N ARG A 49 -4.37 10.87 -12.03
CA ARG A 49 -5.01 10.66 -13.34
C ARG A 49 -5.31 9.18 -13.59
N ALA A 50 -4.40 8.29 -13.24
CA ALA A 50 -4.61 6.85 -13.41
C ALA A 50 -5.79 6.35 -12.55
N CYS A 51 -5.85 6.79 -11.28
CA CYS A 51 -6.93 6.41 -10.37
C CYS A 51 -8.28 7.01 -10.80
N GLN A 52 -8.31 8.25 -11.27
CA GLN A 52 -9.54 8.88 -11.80
C GLN A 52 -10.06 8.15 -13.05
N ARG A 53 -9.17 7.81 -13.99
CA ARG A 53 -9.55 7.05 -15.19
C ARG A 53 -10.09 5.66 -14.87
N ALA A 54 -9.56 5.00 -13.84
CA ALA A 54 -10.07 3.72 -13.37
C ALA A 54 -11.42 3.83 -12.67
N PHE A 55 -11.72 4.99 -12.08
CA PHE A 55 -12.97 5.24 -11.42
C PHE A 55 -14.10 5.55 -12.41
N ASP A 56 -13.81 6.36 -13.43
CA ASP A 56 -14.78 6.86 -14.42
C ASP A 56 -14.88 6.00 -15.70
N SER A 57 -13.97 5.06 -15.92
CA SER A 57 -13.90 4.28 -17.18
C SER A 57 -13.41 2.86 -16.95
N ASP A 58 -13.41 2.06 -18.02
CA ASP A 58 -12.83 0.70 -18.08
C ASP A 58 -11.29 0.75 -18.15
N TYR A 59 -10.66 1.47 -17.22
CA TYR A 59 -9.20 1.48 -17.10
C TYR A 59 -8.77 0.40 -16.09
N PRO A 60 -7.75 -0.43 -16.39
CA PRO A 60 -7.39 -1.55 -15.53
C PRO A 60 -7.05 -1.11 -14.10
N LEU A 61 -7.70 -1.73 -13.12
CA LEU A 61 -7.42 -1.50 -11.69
C LEU A 61 -5.97 -1.78 -11.33
N SER A 62 -5.37 -2.81 -11.93
CA SER A 62 -3.95 -3.13 -11.74
C SER A 62 -3.05 -1.96 -12.15
N ALA A 63 -3.34 -1.31 -13.28
CA ALA A 63 -2.56 -0.18 -13.77
C ALA A 63 -2.72 1.06 -12.87
N ALA A 64 -3.91 1.29 -12.31
CA ALA A 64 -4.13 2.36 -11.33
C ALA A 64 -3.39 2.09 -10.01
N ARG A 65 -3.48 0.86 -9.51
CA ARG A 65 -2.74 0.39 -8.34
C ARG A 65 -1.22 0.55 -8.53
N ASP A 66 -0.69 0.14 -9.67
CA ASP A 66 0.74 0.22 -9.94
C ASP A 66 1.22 1.67 -10.04
N ALA A 67 0.41 2.57 -10.61
CA ALA A 67 0.68 4.00 -10.61
C ALA A 67 0.70 4.57 -9.17
N PHE A 68 -0.28 4.18 -8.34
CA PHE A 68 -0.31 4.56 -6.93
C PHE A 68 0.88 4.01 -6.14
N SER A 69 1.25 2.74 -6.35
CA SER A 69 2.42 2.12 -5.73
C SER A 69 3.72 2.84 -6.14
N GLY A 70 3.85 3.19 -7.43
CA GLY A 70 4.97 3.99 -7.93
C GLY A 70 5.08 5.36 -7.25
N PHE A 71 3.94 6.03 -7.06
CA PHE A 71 3.87 7.26 -6.26
C PHE A 71 4.29 7.03 -4.80
N ALA A 72 3.76 6.01 -4.13
CA ALA A 72 4.10 5.70 -2.74
C ALA A 72 5.60 5.40 -2.57
N LYS A 73 6.21 4.69 -3.52
CA LYS A 73 7.66 4.43 -3.56
C LYS A 73 8.45 5.73 -3.71
N ALA A 74 8.06 6.58 -4.65
CA ALA A 74 8.74 7.85 -4.90
C ALA A 74 8.60 8.83 -3.73
N ALA A 75 7.46 8.82 -3.05
CA ALA A 75 7.21 9.61 -1.85
C ALA A 75 7.89 9.03 -0.58
N ARG A 76 8.53 7.85 -0.68
CA ARG A 76 9.15 7.13 0.45
C ARG A 76 8.16 6.83 1.58
N ILE A 77 6.92 6.55 1.21
CA ILE A 77 5.83 6.20 2.14
C ILE A 77 5.32 4.78 1.91
N LEU A 78 5.78 4.07 0.87
CA LEU A 78 5.37 2.69 0.66
C LEU A 78 5.92 1.84 1.82
N GLU A 79 5.02 1.22 2.57
CA GLU A 79 5.36 0.20 3.55
C GLU A 79 5.23 -1.15 2.87
N GLU A 80 6.35 -1.82 2.67
CA GLU A 80 6.35 -3.25 2.38
C GLU A 80 6.05 -3.94 3.70
N MET A 81 4.77 -4.23 3.97
CA MET A 81 4.42 -5.03 5.14
C MET A 81 5.20 -6.35 5.03
N PRO A 82 6.20 -6.60 5.89
CA PRO A 82 6.86 -7.87 5.85
C PRO A 82 5.82 -8.85 6.41
N MET A 83 5.45 -9.86 5.61
CA MET A 83 4.72 -11.03 6.11
C MET A 83 5.44 -11.72 7.28
N THR A 84 6.65 -11.29 7.65
CA THR A 84 7.36 -11.72 8.86
C THR A 84 6.93 -10.88 10.07
N MET A 85 5.88 -11.34 10.73
CA MET A 85 5.59 -10.99 12.12
C MET A 85 6.82 -11.26 13.03
N PRO A 86 7.25 -10.34 13.92
CA PRO A 86 8.38 -10.56 14.83
C PRO A 86 8.20 -11.73 15.80
N TRP A 87 6.96 -12.15 16.07
CA TRP A 87 6.64 -13.30 16.90
C TRP A 87 6.71 -14.65 16.15
N MET A 88 6.92 -14.66 14.83
CA MET A 88 7.28 -15.87 14.07
C MET A 88 8.77 -16.22 14.19
N THR A 89 9.61 -15.34 14.76
CA THR A 89 10.97 -15.68 15.21
C THR A 89 10.96 -16.39 16.56
N GLY A 90 10.01 -17.31 16.77
CA GLY A 90 10.10 -18.30 17.82
C GLY A 90 11.17 -19.33 17.45
N LYS A 91 12.43 -19.07 17.81
CA LYS A 91 13.45 -20.12 17.82
C LYS A 91 13.14 -21.08 18.96
N GLY A 92 12.17 -21.96 18.72
CA GLY A 92 11.93 -23.14 19.54
C GLY A 92 13.15 -24.03 19.48
N ARG A 93 13.91 -24.07 20.57
CA ARG A 93 14.68 -25.26 20.97
C ARG A 93 14.34 -25.54 22.43
N GLN A 94 13.19 -26.19 22.60
CA GLN A 94 12.83 -26.92 23.80
C GLN A 94 13.07 -28.42 23.53
N GLY A 95 13.63 -29.11 24.52
CA GLY A 95 13.77 -30.56 24.58
C GLY A 95 15.12 -31.03 24.03
N GLY A 96 15.96 -31.75 24.77
CA GLY A 96 15.70 -32.62 25.90
C GLY A 96 16.42 -33.93 25.60
N GLY A 97 17.47 -34.22 26.36
CA GLY A 97 18.25 -35.45 26.24
C GLY A 97 18.78 -35.83 27.62
N VAL A 98 17.97 -36.59 28.35
CA VAL A 98 18.40 -37.41 29.48
C VAL A 98 18.99 -38.72 28.96
N THR A 99 19.76 -39.39 29.83
CA THR A 99 20.39 -40.74 29.72
C THR A 99 21.74 -40.76 28.99
N ALA A 100 22.82 -41.38 29.49
CA ALA A 100 23.01 -42.33 30.59
C ALA A 100 24.36 -42.10 31.29
#